data_AF-A0A4Y7U3X5-F1
#
_entry.id   AF-A0A4Y7U3X5-F1
#
_cell.length_a   1.000
_cell.length_b   1.000
_cell.length_c   1.000
_cell.angle_alpha   90.00
_cell.angle_beta   90.00
_cell.angle_gamma   90.00
#
_symmetry.space_group_name_H-M   'P 1'
#
loop_
_entity.id
_entity.type
_entity.pdbx_description
1 polymer ?
#
loop_
_entity_poly.entity_id
_entity_poly.type
_entity_poly.pdbx_seq_one_letter_code
_entity_poly.pdbx_strand_id
1 'polypeptide(L)'
;GAVSVNGSSQKAKQAKSSAGVPGYYEVTVNKNGFLSVKAYIADASDLLTEAAEKLHVNYFLYNKPENEKTTLSADNITFDELLFHIFKGKKYTFKKQDN
;
A
#
# COMPACT_ATOMS: atom_id res chain seq x y z
N GLY A 1 10.40 39.14 -21.07
CA GLY A 1 11.16 37.93 -20.76
C GLY A 1 10.19 36.79 -20.66
N ALA A 2 10.35 35.76 -21.50
CA ALA A 2 9.47 34.59 -21.51
C ALA A 2 9.93 33.56 -20.47
N VAL A 3 8.98 32.94 -19.77
CA VAL A 3 9.14 31.59 -19.21
C VAL A 3 7.87 30.79 -19.54
N SER A 4 7.99 30.00 -20.61
CA SER A 4 7.30 28.73 -20.85
C SER A 4 7.98 27.65 -19.98
N VAL A 5 7.43 26.53 -19.51
CA VAL A 5 6.32 25.66 -19.95
C VAL A 5 6.08 24.55 -18.89
N ASN A 6 4.89 23.96 -18.98
CA ASN A 6 4.54 22.53 -18.85
C ASN A 6 4.67 21.80 -17.50
N GLY A 7 3.55 21.15 -17.13
CA GLY A 7 3.58 19.68 -17.13
C GLY A 7 2.78 18.96 -16.06
N SER A 8 1.78 18.21 -16.52
CA SER A 8 1.18 17.01 -15.91
C SER A 8 0.35 17.17 -14.64
N SER A 9 -0.96 17.17 -14.89
CA SER A 9 -1.99 16.55 -14.08
C SER A 9 -1.56 15.15 -13.61
N GLN A 10 -1.10 15.04 -12.37
CA GLN A 10 -1.09 13.77 -11.64
C GLN A 10 -1.82 14.01 -10.33
N LYS A 11 -3.02 13.43 -10.27
CA LYS A 11 -3.88 13.24 -9.09
C LYS A 11 -3.01 13.21 -7.83
N ALA A 12 -3.14 14.23 -6.98
CA ALA A 12 -2.35 14.42 -5.78
C ALA A 12 -2.37 13.14 -4.92
N LYS A 13 -1.36 12.28 -5.11
CA LYS A 13 -1.06 11.17 -4.23
C LYS A 13 -0.67 11.84 -2.93
N GLN A 14 -1.49 11.68 -1.88
CA GLN A 14 -1.27 12.25 -0.55
C GLN A 14 0.22 12.25 -0.24
N ALA A 15 0.77 13.43 0.09
CA ALA A 15 2.17 13.59 0.42
C ALA A 15 2.51 12.52 1.47
N LYS A 16 3.42 11.60 1.12
CA LYS A 16 3.90 10.57 2.06
C LYS A 16 4.34 11.30 3.31
N SER A 17 3.62 11.10 4.42
CA SER A 17 3.98 11.68 5.72
C SER A 17 5.44 11.36 6.03
N SER A 18 6.16 12.21 6.77
CA SER A 18 7.54 11.86 7.15
C SER A 18 7.58 10.55 7.94
N ALA A 19 8.66 9.78 7.77
CA ALA A 19 8.83 8.51 8.48
C ALA A 19 8.64 8.71 10.00
N GLY A 20 7.78 7.91 10.61
CA GLY A 20 7.42 8.01 12.03
C GLY A 20 6.21 8.91 12.36
N VAL A 21 5.61 9.56 11.37
CA VAL A 21 4.35 10.32 11.54
C VAL A 21 3.15 9.41 11.27
N PRO A 22 2.08 9.46 12.09
CA PRO A 22 0.87 8.69 11.82
C PRO A 22 0.35 8.93 10.40
N GLY A 23 0.01 7.84 9.71
CA GLY A 23 -0.39 7.86 8.30
C GLY A 23 0.78 7.65 7.32
N TYR A 24 2.02 7.57 7.79
CA TYR A 24 3.16 7.23 6.94
C TYR A 24 3.08 5.80 6.46
N TYR A 25 3.24 5.61 5.15
CA TYR A 25 3.60 4.33 4.59
C TYR A 25 4.55 4.48 3.39
N GLU A 26 5.32 3.44 3.17
CA GLU A 26 6.18 3.27 2.02
C GLU A 26 6.12 1.82 1.56
N VAL A 27 5.94 1.64 0.26
CA VAL A 27 5.97 0.34 -0.41
C VAL A 27 7.03 0.40 -1.49
N THR A 28 7.88 -0.59 -1.59
CA THR A 28 8.78 -0.78 -2.73
C THR A 28 8.69 -2.22 -3.21
N VAL A 29 8.95 -2.45 -4.49
CA VAL A 29 9.00 -3.77 -5.09
C VAL A 29 10.41 -3.97 -5.62
N ASN A 30 11.04 -5.08 -5.24
CA ASN A 30 12.37 -5.43 -5.74
C ASN A 30 12.28 -6.07 -7.14
N LYS A 31 13.43 -6.27 -7.79
CA LYS A 31 13.50 -6.84 -9.14
C LYS A 31 12.94 -8.26 -9.26
N ASN A 32 12.78 -8.96 -8.13
CA ASN A 32 12.26 -10.32 -8.06
C ASN A 32 10.76 -10.35 -7.75
N GLY A 33 10.10 -9.19 -7.64
CA GLY A 33 8.66 -9.10 -7.36
C GLY A 33 8.29 -9.23 -5.88
N PHE A 34 9.24 -9.10 -4.95
CA PHE A 34 8.94 -9.04 -3.51
C PHE A 34 8.79 -7.60 -3.01
N LEU A 35 7.91 -7.43 -2.04
CA LEU A 35 7.60 -6.16 -1.39
C LEU A 35 8.55 -5.89 -0.21
N SER A 36 8.89 -4.62 -0.05
CA SER A 36 9.37 -4.05 1.20
C SER A 36 8.38 -2.96 1.62
N VAL A 37 7.88 -3.07 2.85
CA VAL A 37 6.80 -2.24 3.38
C VAL A 37 7.19 -1.68 4.74
N LYS A 38 7.04 -0.37 4.88
CA LYS A 38 7.09 0.32 6.17
C LYS A 38 5.80 1.10 6.33
N ALA A 39 5.10 0.91 7.42
CA ALA A 39 3.84 1.57 7.71
C ALA A 39 3.77 1.93 9.19
N TYR A 40 3.29 3.13 9.49
CA TYR A 40 3.07 3.60 10.85
C TYR A 40 1.72 4.29 10.97
N ILE A 41 0.77 3.61 11.61
CA ILE A 41 -0.64 4.05 11.73
C ILE A 41 -1.20 4.45 10.35
N ALA A 42 -0.82 3.68 9.33
CA ALA A 42 -1.20 3.93 7.94
C ALA A 42 -2.58 3.33 7.63
N ASP A 43 -3.25 3.85 6.61
CA ASP A 43 -4.46 3.21 6.11
C ASP A 43 -4.13 1.89 5.40
N ALA A 44 -4.70 0.79 5.89
CA ALA A 44 -4.47 -0.53 5.31
C ALA A 44 -4.96 -0.61 3.86
N SER A 45 -6.03 0.11 3.50
CA SER A 45 -6.59 0.09 2.16
C SER A 45 -5.66 0.79 1.16
N ASP A 46 -5.13 1.95 1.55
CA ASP A 46 -4.20 2.70 0.70
C ASP A 46 -2.88 1.94 0.52
N LEU A 47 -2.38 1.35 1.62
CA LEU A 47 -1.18 0.51 1.60
C LEU A 47 -1.34 -0.70 0.65
N LEU A 48 -2.44 -1.44 0.77
CA LEU A 48 -2.72 -2.61 -0.07
C LEU A 48 -2.94 -2.23 -1.53
N THR A 49 -3.62 -1.11 -1.78
CA THR A 49 -3.83 -0.59 -3.15
C THR A 49 -2.49 -0.25 -3.80
N GLU A 50 -1.61 0.50 -3.11
CA GLU A 50 -0.29 0.84 -3.66
C GLU A 50 0.57 -0.41 -3.89
N ALA A 51 0.52 -1.41 -3.01
CA ALA A 51 1.24 -2.66 -3.20
C ALA A 51 0.72 -3.46 -4.41
N ALA A 52 -0.61 -3.55 -4.58
CA ALA A 52 -1.22 -4.24 -5.70
C ALA A 52 -0.90 -3.57 -7.05
N GLU A 53 -0.98 -2.24 -7.09
CA GLU A 53 -0.61 -1.43 -8.27
C GLU A 53 0.85 -1.68 -8.67
N LYS A 54 1.78 -1.67 -7.69
CA LYS A 54 3.22 -1.87 -7.96
C LYS A 54 3.57 -3.28 -8.41
N LEU A 55 2.83 -4.28 -7.96
CA LEU A 55 3.00 -5.67 -8.38
C LEU A 55 2.21 -6.02 -9.64
N HIS A 56 1.39 -5.10 -10.15
CA HIS A 56 0.46 -5.35 -11.26
C HIS A 56 -0.47 -6.55 -11.01
N VAL A 57 -0.93 -6.71 -9.77
CA VAL A 57 -1.87 -7.78 -9.39
C VAL A 57 -3.29 -7.24 -9.26
N ASN A 58 -4.25 -8.04 -9.71
CA ASN A 58 -5.67 -7.71 -9.54
C ASN A 58 -6.05 -7.94 -8.08
N TYR A 59 -6.41 -6.86 -7.39
CA TYR A 59 -6.86 -6.88 -6.01
C TYR A 59 -8.23 -6.22 -5.88
N PHE A 60 -9.17 -6.92 -5.25
CA PHE A 60 -10.52 -6.45 -5.01
C PHE A 60 -10.79 -6.36 -3.52
N LEU A 61 -11.09 -5.14 -3.05
CA LEU A 61 -11.49 -4.89 -1.67
C LEU A 61 -13.01 -4.67 -1.63
N TYR A 62 -13.77 -5.76 -1.46
CA TYR A 62 -15.24 -5.72 -1.49
C TYR A 62 -15.86 -4.93 -0.32
N ASN A 63 -15.26 -5.03 0.86
CA ASN A 63 -15.63 -4.23 2.02
C ASN A 63 -14.40 -3.43 2.45
N LYS A 64 -14.36 -2.13 2.09
CA LYS A 64 -13.30 -1.24 2.57
C LYS A 64 -13.44 -1.14 4.10
N PRO A 65 -12.43 -1.53 4.88
CA PRO A 65 -12.49 -1.32 6.31
C PRO A 65 -12.16 0.16 6.55
N GLU A 66 -13.21 0.98 6.74
CA GLU A 66 -13.10 2.45 6.77
C GLU A 66 -12.15 3.01 7.84
N ASN A 67 -11.72 2.20 8.81
CA ASN A 67 -10.87 2.64 9.92
C ASN A 67 -9.70 1.68 10.23
N GLU A 68 -9.32 0.81 9.31
CA GLU A 68 -8.26 -0.15 9.60
C GLU A 68 -6.89 0.50 9.45
N LYS A 69 -6.28 0.83 10.60
CA LYS A 69 -4.90 1.32 10.64
C LYS A 69 -3.94 0.16 10.86
N THR A 70 -2.76 0.28 10.25
CA THR A 70 -1.72 -0.73 10.38
C THR A 70 -0.36 -0.10 10.63
N THR A 71 0.40 -0.77 11.48
CA THR A 71 1.81 -0.48 11.74
C THR A 71 2.56 -1.77 11.50
N LEU A 72 3.40 -1.78 10.47
CA LEU A 72 4.19 -2.96 10.12
C LEU A 72 5.49 -2.54 9.42
N SER A 73 6.54 -3.33 9.62
CA SER A 73 7.78 -3.23 8.89
C SER A 73 8.16 -4.62 8.44
N ALA A 74 8.19 -4.85 7.14
CA ALA A 74 8.48 -6.15 6.56
C ALA A 74 9.26 -5.99 5.28
N ASP A 75 10.26 -6.84 5.08
CA ASP A 75 11.13 -6.83 3.91
C ASP A 75 11.10 -8.20 3.23
N ASN A 76 11.13 -8.18 1.90
CA ASN A 76 11.17 -9.37 1.06
C ASN A 76 9.96 -10.31 1.27
N ILE A 77 8.75 -9.73 1.29
CA ILE A 77 7.49 -10.47 1.42
C ILE A 77 6.68 -10.47 0.11
N THR A 78 5.82 -11.47 -0.04
CA THR A 78 4.82 -11.52 -1.11
C THR A 78 3.59 -10.66 -0.78
N PHE A 79 2.76 -10.37 -1.78
CA PHE A 79 1.49 -9.68 -1.55
C PHE A 79 0.56 -10.46 -0.60
N ASP A 80 0.58 -11.79 -0.68
CA ASP A 80 -0.21 -12.66 0.19
C ASP A 80 0.25 -12.60 1.64
N GLU A 81 1.56 -12.55 1.86
CA GLU A 81 2.12 -12.35 3.19
C GLU A 81 1.76 -10.97 3.74
N LEU A 82 1.76 -9.92 2.90
CA LEU A 82 1.29 -8.59 3.30
C LEU A 82 -0.17 -8.62 3.74
N LEU A 83 -1.05 -9.22 2.94
CA LEU A 83 -2.47 -9.43 3.29
C LEU A 83 -2.60 -10.18 4.61
N PHE A 84 -1.86 -11.27 4.76
CA PHE A 84 -1.84 -12.05 5.99
C PHE A 84 -1.42 -11.19 7.19
N HIS A 85 -0.36 -10.40 7.09
CA HIS A 85 0.12 -9.59 8.21
C HIS A 85 -0.83 -8.44 8.57
N ILE A 86 -1.49 -7.83 7.57
CA ILE A 86 -2.47 -6.75 7.79
C ILE A 86 -3.74 -7.28 8.46
N PHE A 87 -4.19 -8.48 8.09
CA PHE A 87 -5.43 -9.06 8.59
C PHE A 87 -5.25 -10.02 9.78
N LYS A 88 -4.02 -10.47 10.07
CA LYS A 88 -3.72 -11.36 11.20
C LYS A 88 -4.13 -10.70 12.53
N GLY A 89 -4.98 -11.41 13.28
CA GLY A 89 -5.48 -10.95 14.58
C GLY A 89 -6.61 -9.92 14.51
N LYS A 90 -7.10 -9.59 13.30
CA LYS A 90 -8.23 -8.67 13.10
C LYS A 90 -9.50 -9.45 12.75
N LYS A 91 -10.67 -8.79 12.86
CA LYS A 91 -11.97 -9.39 12.49
C LYS A 91 -12.12 -9.65 10.97
N TYR A 92 -11.18 -9.18 10.16
CA TYR A 92 -11.20 -9.29 8.71
C TYR A 92 -10.36 -10.49 8.24
N THR A 93 -10.83 -11.20 7.22
CA THR A 93 -10.17 -12.35 6.60
C THR A 93 -10.08 -12.15 5.08
N PHE A 94 -9.12 -12.77 4.42
CA PHE A 94 -8.99 -12.73 2.96
C PHE A 94 -9.14 -14.14 2.38
N LYS A 95 -9.70 -14.24 1.17
CA LYS A 95 -9.78 -15.48 0.39
C LYS A 95 -9.11 -15.27 -0.96
N LYS A 96 -8.21 -16.18 -1.33
CA LYS A 96 -7.74 -16.29 -2.71
C LYS A 96 -8.82 -16.98 -3.52
N GLN A 97 -9.14 -16.43 -4.68
CA GLN A 97 -9.96 -17.10 -5.67
C GLN A 97 -9.00 -17.53 -6.79
N ASP A 98 -8.71 -18.83 -6.86
CA ASP A 98 -7.99 -19.40 -7.99
C ASP A 98 -8.85 -19.23 -9.25
N ASN A 99 -8.26 -18.62 -10.28
CA ASN A 99 -8.75 -18.63 -11.67
C ASN A 99 -7.76 -19.40 -12.51
#